data_AF-A0A5C7XEE5-F1
#
_entry.id   AF-A0A5C7XEE5-F1
#
_cell.length_a   1.000
_cell.length_b   1.000
_cell.length_c   1.000
_cell.angle_alpha   90.00
_cell.angle_beta   90.00
_cell.angle_gamma   90.00
#
_symmetry.space_group_name_H-M   'P 1'
#
loop_
_entity.id
_entity.type
_entity.pdbx_description
1 polymer ?
#
loop_
_entity_poly.entity_id
_entity_poly.type
_entity_poly.pdbx_seq_one_letter_code
_entity_poly.pdbx_strand_id
1 'polypeptide(L)'
;DGPGILLGFTDARRFDRLEPAERREQALGGFAALFGEEALRPIDFTDQRWGAESFAPGGPTAAVPPGSWTQFGPLLRKPVGPLHWAGTETADEWTGFMDGAVRSGQRAAAEVAGSLQPSV
;
A
#
# COMPACT_ATOMS: atom_id res chain seq x y z
N ASP A 1 20.89 -16.13 14.10
CA ASP A 1 20.05 -17.33 14.26
C ASP A 1 18.68 -16.97 14.81
N GLY A 2 17.83 -16.38 13.96
CA GLY A 2 16.42 -16.10 14.28
C GLY A 2 15.50 -17.05 13.51
N PRO A 3 14.20 -17.13 13.87
CA PRO A 3 13.26 -17.93 13.11
C PRO A 3 13.15 -17.43 11.66
N GLY A 4 13.00 -18.35 10.71
CA GLY A 4 12.65 -18.00 9.33
C GLY A 4 11.20 -17.48 9.25
N ILE A 5 10.92 -16.62 8.27
CA ILE A 5 9.59 -16.04 8.05
C ILE A 5 9.13 -16.39 6.64
N LEU A 6 7.91 -16.91 6.52
CA LEU A 6 7.19 -17.04 5.26
C LEU A 6 6.14 -15.92 5.18
N LEU A 7 6.18 -15.16 4.10
CA LEU A 7 5.22 -14.09 3.82
C LEU A 7 4.54 -14.36 2.48
N GLY A 8 3.23 -14.15 2.44
CA GLY A 8 2.41 -14.33 1.25
C GLY A 8 1.36 -13.24 1.12
N PHE A 9 0.97 -12.96 -0.13
CA PHE A 9 -0.16 -12.09 -0.44
C PHE A 9 -1.32 -12.95 -0.92
N THR A 10 -2.54 -12.59 -0.54
CA THR A 10 -3.76 -13.33 -0.87
C THR A 10 -4.74 -12.45 -1.65
N ASP A 11 -5.66 -13.07 -2.39
CA ASP A 11 -6.77 -12.35 -3.02
C ASP A 11 -7.77 -11.93 -1.94
N ALA A 12 -7.87 -10.61 -1.70
CA ALA A 12 -8.73 -10.05 -0.66
C ALA A 12 -10.21 -10.43 -0.84
N ARG A 13 -10.71 -10.57 -2.08
CA ARG A 13 -12.14 -10.90 -2.33
C ARG A 13 -12.53 -12.26 -1.78
N ARG A 14 -11.60 -13.21 -1.79
CA ARG A 14 -11.78 -14.52 -1.17
C ARG A 14 -11.37 -14.49 0.30
N PHE A 15 -10.18 -14.00 0.60
CA PHE A 15 -9.55 -14.16 1.90
C PHE A 15 -10.23 -13.32 2.99
N ASP A 16 -10.64 -12.09 2.69
CA ASP A 16 -11.19 -11.18 3.70
C ASP A 16 -12.56 -11.61 4.23
N ARG A 17 -13.25 -12.49 3.49
CA ARG A 17 -14.57 -13.04 3.83
C ARG A 17 -14.52 -14.26 4.75
N LEU A 18 -13.35 -14.87 4.91
CA LEU A 18 -13.16 -16.07 5.72
C LEU A 18 -12.99 -15.69 7.19
N GLU A 19 -13.40 -16.59 8.08
CA GLU A 19 -13.13 -16.46 9.51
C GLU A 19 -11.63 -16.64 9.80
N PRO A 20 -11.09 -16.08 10.90
CA PRO A 20 -9.65 -16.11 11.19
C PRO A 20 -9.01 -17.51 11.15
N ALA A 21 -9.71 -18.53 11.63
CA ALA A 21 -9.21 -19.90 11.61
C ALA A 21 -9.08 -20.46 10.17
N GLU A 22 -10.05 -20.16 9.31
CA GLU A 22 -10.05 -20.61 7.90
C GLU A 22 -8.98 -19.88 7.09
N ARG A 23 -8.73 -18.59 7.39
CA ARG A 23 -7.64 -17.81 6.79
C ARG A 23 -6.28 -18.43 7.13
N ARG A 24 -6.07 -18.76 8.40
CA ARG A 24 -4.87 -19.48 8.86
C ARG A 24 -4.70 -20.80 8.13
N GLU A 25 -5.74 -21.62 8.08
CA GLU A 25 -5.69 -22.93 7.40
C GLU A 25 -5.32 -22.79 5.93
N GLN A 26 -5.99 -21.90 5.18
CA GLN A 26 -5.71 -21.71 3.76
C GLN A 26 -4.31 -21.15 3.49
N ALA A 27 -3.83 -20.21 4.30
CA ALA A 27 -2.49 -19.66 4.17
C ALA A 27 -1.41 -20.74 4.43
N LEU A 28 -1.52 -21.49 5.52
CA LEU A 28 -0.56 -22.56 5.84
C LEU A 28 -0.63 -23.71 4.84
N GLY A 29 -1.81 -24.05 4.34
CA GLY A 29 -1.97 -25.02 3.25
C GLY A 29 -1.25 -24.58 1.97
N GLY A 30 -1.33 -23.29 1.63
CA GLY A 30 -0.58 -22.72 0.51
C GLY A 30 0.94 -22.80 0.70
N PHE A 31 1.44 -22.48 1.89
CA PHE A 31 2.87 -22.63 2.20
C PHE A 31 3.30 -24.10 2.21
N ALA A 32 2.49 -25.01 2.75
CA ALA A 32 2.82 -26.43 2.78
C ALA A 32 2.88 -27.06 1.38
N ALA A 33 2.04 -26.59 0.45
CA ALA A 33 2.10 -27.01 -0.95
C ALA A 33 3.41 -26.60 -1.64
N LEU A 34 4.08 -25.54 -1.18
CA LEU A 34 5.34 -25.03 -1.76
C LEU A 34 6.58 -25.55 -1.03
N PHE A 35 6.50 -25.68 0.29
CA PHE A 35 7.65 -25.89 1.17
C PHE A 35 7.57 -27.16 2.04
N GLY A 36 6.48 -27.93 1.94
CA GLY A 36 6.27 -29.18 2.66
C GLY A 36 5.50 -29.03 3.98
N GLU A 37 5.12 -30.17 4.58
CA GLU A 37 4.21 -30.24 5.73
C GLU A 37 4.70 -29.51 6.99
N GLU A 38 5.99 -29.21 7.09
CA GLU A 38 6.53 -28.44 8.22
C GLU A 38 5.92 -27.04 8.29
N ALA A 39 5.55 -26.45 7.14
CA ALA A 39 4.87 -25.15 7.10
C ALA A 39 3.48 -25.15 7.78
N LEU A 40 2.88 -26.32 8.05
CA LEU A 40 1.62 -26.42 8.80
C LEU A 40 1.79 -26.19 10.31
N ARG A 41 3.03 -26.15 10.81
CA ARG A 41 3.38 -26.05 12.23
C ARG A 41 4.23 -24.81 12.51
N PRO A 42 3.73 -23.58 12.25
CA PRO A 42 4.49 -22.37 12.52
C PRO A 42 4.59 -22.09 14.03
N ILE A 43 5.63 -21.37 14.43
CA ILE A 43 5.77 -20.82 15.80
C ILE A 43 4.67 -19.79 16.05
N ASP A 44 4.38 -18.95 15.06
CA ASP A 44 3.36 -17.91 15.12
C ASP A 44 2.73 -17.67 13.74
N PHE A 45 1.50 -17.14 13.72
CA PHE A 45 0.77 -16.78 12.50
C PHE A 45 0.03 -15.47 12.70
N THR A 46 0.27 -14.52 11.79
CA THR A 46 -0.51 -13.29 11.69
C THR A 46 -0.98 -13.08 10.26
N ASP A 47 -2.19 -12.55 10.12
CA ASP A 47 -2.68 -12.01 8.87
C ASP A 47 -3.16 -10.58 9.05
N GLN A 48 -3.32 -9.86 7.93
CA GLN A 48 -3.78 -8.48 7.93
C GLN A 48 -4.73 -8.27 6.77
N ARG A 49 -5.96 -7.83 7.08
CA ARG A 49 -6.99 -7.48 6.09
C ARG A 49 -6.98 -5.98 5.87
N TRP A 50 -6.15 -5.51 4.94
CA TRP A 50 -6.07 -4.09 4.59
C TRP A 50 -7.41 -3.51 4.10
N GLY A 51 -8.28 -4.33 3.50
CA GLY A 51 -9.63 -3.94 3.12
C GLY A 51 -10.54 -3.51 4.28
N ALA A 52 -10.21 -3.95 5.51
CA ALA A 52 -10.98 -3.65 6.71
C ALA A 52 -10.44 -2.44 7.52
N GLU A 53 -9.33 -1.84 7.08
CA GLU A 53 -8.74 -0.67 7.75
C GLU A 53 -9.58 0.59 7.52
N SER A 54 -9.81 1.36 8.58
CA SER A 54 -10.67 2.55 8.50
C SER A 54 -10.00 3.74 7.80
N PHE A 55 -8.68 3.87 7.93
CA PHE A 55 -7.92 5.01 7.40
C PHE A 55 -7.26 4.73 6.04
N ALA A 56 -7.00 3.45 5.74
CA ALA A 56 -6.39 3.01 4.50
C ALA A 56 -7.13 1.76 3.96
N PRO A 57 -8.44 1.87 3.67
CA PRO A 57 -9.20 0.73 3.19
C PRO A 57 -8.67 0.28 1.82
N GLY A 58 -8.23 -0.97 1.76
CA GLY A 58 -7.71 -1.61 0.55
C GLY A 58 -6.19 -1.62 0.48
N GLY A 59 -5.64 -2.02 -0.65
CA GLY A 59 -4.19 -2.08 -0.83
C GLY A 59 -3.76 -2.90 -2.04
N PRO A 60 -2.44 -2.94 -2.32
CA PRO A 60 -1.40 -2.17 -1.63
C PRO A 60 -1.38 -0.68 -2.04
N THR A 61 -2.01 -0.32 -3.15
CA THR A 61 -1.97 1.03 -3.75
C THR A 61 -3.31 1.39 -4.39
N ALA A 62 -3.53 2.68 -4.65
CA ALA A 62 -4.73 3.13 -5.32
C ALA A 62 -4.88 2.55 -6.74
N ALA A 63 -6.02 1.94 -7.04
CA ALA A 63 -6.37 1.48 -8.38
C ALA A 63 -7.07 2.61 -9.16
N VAL A 64 -6.51 3.01 -10.30
CA VAL A 64 -7.08 4.08 -11.15
C VAL A 64 -7.99 3.44 -12.21
N PRO A 65 -9.30 3.76 -12.24
CA PRO A 65 -10.20 3.16 -13.21
C PRO A 65 -9.96 3.68 -14.65
N PRO A 66 -10.44 2.96 -15.68
CA PRO A 66 -10.28 3.37 -17.08
C PRO A 66 -10.71 4.82 -17.32
N GLY A 67 -9.92 5.56 -18.11
CA GLY A 67 -10.16 6.96 -18.44
C GLY A 67 -9.81 7.98 -17.35
N SER A 68 -9.71 7.57 -16.08
CA SER A 68 -9.42 8.52 -14.99
C SER A 68 -8.00 9.08 -15.06
N TRP A 69 -7.02 8.26 -15.44
CA TRP A 69 -5.64 8.72 -15.56
C TRP A 69 -5.47 9.80 -16.63
N THR A 70 -6.05 9.60 -17.81
CA THR A 70 -5.93 10.56 -18.92
C THR A 70 -6.73 11.83 -18.67
N GLN A 71 -7.88 11.72 -17.99
CA GLN A 71 -8.73 12.88 -17.71
C GLN A 71 -8.26 13.70 -16.50
N PHE A 72 -7.78 13.04 -15.45
CA PHE A 72 -7.52 13.68 -14.14
C PHE A 72 -6.08 13.53 -13.64
N GLY A 73 -5.24 12.70 -14.25
CA GLY A 73 -3.84 12.51 -13.85
C GLY A 73 -3.04 13.83 -13.72
N PRO A 74 -3.16 14.79 -14.67
CA PRO A 74 -2.50 16.09 -14.55
C PRO A 74 -2.95 16.92 -13.32
N LEU A 75 -4.11 16.63 -12.75
CA LEU A 75 -4.66 17.33 -11.59
C LEU A 75 -4.21 16.69 -10.26
N LEU A 76 -3.77 15.43 -10.26
CA LEU A 76 -3.50 14.64 -9.06
C LEU A 76 -2.52 15.30 -8.08
N ARG A 77 -1.55 16.05 -8.62
CA ARG A 77 -0.52 16.75 -7.85
C ARG A 77 -0.58 18.26 -7.97
N LYS A 78 -1.60 18.82 -8.62
CA LYS A 78 -1.71 20.27 -8.88
C LYS A 78 -2.14 20.98 -7.58
N PRO A 79 -1.36 21.95 -7.06
CA PRO A 79 -1.75 22.70 -5.87
C PRO A 79 -3.08 23.45 -6.04
N VAL A 80 -3.81 23.62 -4.94
CA VAL A 80 -5.07 24.38 -4.88
C VAL A 80 -4.93 25.48 -3.84
N GLY A 81 -4.63 26.70 -4.29
CA GLY A 81 -4.29 27.81 -3.40
C GLY A 81 -3.08 27.45 -2.51
N PRO A 82 -3.19 27.52 -1.17
CA PRO A 82 -2.11 27.13 -0.25
C PRO A 82 -2.00 25.61 -0.02
N LEU A 83 -2.86 24.80 -0.63
CA LEU A 83 -2.86 23.35 -0.44
C LEU A 83 -1.94 22.66 -1.46
N HIS A 84 -0.98 21.89 -0.94
CA HIS A 84 -0.05 21.06 -1.71
C HIS A 84 -0.30 19.58 -1.40
N TRP A 85 -0.11 18.71 -2.40
CA TRP A 85 -0.44 17.29 -2.30
C TRP A 85 0.81 16.42 -2.22
N ALA A 86 0.94 15.68 -1.13
CA ALA A 86 1.90 14.60 -0.96
C ALA A 86 1.17 13.23 -1.01
N GLY A 87 1.87 12.15 -0.70
CA GLY A 87 1.36 10.80 -0.81
C GLY A 87 1.92 10.11 -2.04
N THR A 88 2.16 8.81 -1.94
CA THR A 88 2.92 8.06 -2.95
C THR A 88 2.30 8.15 -4.35
N GLU A 89 0.97 8.28 -4.42
CA GLU A 89 0.17 8.49 -5.63
C GLU A 89 0.58 9.74 -6.42
N THR A 90 1.15 10.74 -5.74
CA THR A 90 1.54 12.01 -6.35
C THR A 90 3.00 12.03 -6.83
N ALA A 91 3.78 10.98 -6.57
CA ALA A 91 5.17 10.87 -6.98
C ALA A 91 5.28 10.67 -8.51
N ASP A 92 6.36 11.19 -9.09
CA ASP A 92 6.75 11.00 -10.49
C ASP A 92 7.42 9.65 -10.74
N GLU A 93 8.10 9.12 -9.73
CA GLU A 93 8.72 7.80 -9.72
C GLU A 93 8.27 6.98 -8.50
N TRP A 94 8.25 5.66 -8.66
CA TRP A 94 7.94 4.71 -7.57
C TRP A 94 6.59 4.96 -6.89
N THR A 95 5.61 5.43 -7.66
CA THR A 95 4.21 5.57 -7.22
C THR A 95 3.69 4.26 -6.64
N GLY A 96 3.11 4.32 -5.44
CA GLY A 96 2.62 3.15 -4.72
C GLY A 96 3.63 2.49 -3.78
N PHE A 97 4.87 2.98 -3.72
CA PHE A 97 5.91 2.48 -2.82
C PHE A 97 6.27 3.51 -1.75
N MET A 98 6.98 3.05 -0.71
CA MET A 98 7.52 3.93 0.33
C MET A 98 8.44 5.01 -0.23
N ASP A 99 9.24 4.70 -1.27
CA ASP A 99 10.10 5.69 -1.92
C ASP A 99 9.29 6.84 -2.55
N GLY A 100 8.19 6.51 -3.24
CA GLY A 100 7.25 7.52 -3.75
C GLY A 100 6.62 8.36 -2.63
N ALA A 101 6.32 7.76 -1.47
CA ALA A 101 5.82 8.51 -0.31
C ALA A 101 6.85 9.53 0.21
N VAL A 102 8.12 9.12 0.32
CA VAL A 102 9.21 10.00 0.76
C VAL A 102 9.44 11.13 -0.25
N ARG A 103 9.58 10.79 -1.54
CA ARG A 103 9.81 11.78 -2.62
C ARG A 103 8.70 12.80 -2.72
N SER A 104 7.45 12.33 -2.72
CA SER A 104 6.29 13.22 -2.80
C SER A 104 6.22 14.19 -1.63
N GLY A 105 6.52 13.72 -0.41
CA GLY A 105 6.58 14.56 0.79
C GLY A 105 7.67 15.61 0.73
N GLN A 106 8.89 15.24 0.34
CA GLN A 106 10.00 16.19 0.17
C GLN A 106 9.68 17.26 -0.88
N ARG A 107 9.11 16.85 -2.02
CA ARG A 107 8.69 17.77 -3.07
C ARG A 107 7.58 18.70 -2.61
N ALA A 108 6.53 18.20 -1.95
CA ALA A 108 5.45 19.05 -1.45
C ALA A 108 5.97 20.06 -0.41
N ALA A 109 6.89 19.67 0.47
CA ALA A 109 7.55 20.58 1.39
C ALA A 109 8.35 21.68 0.68
N ALA A 110 9.08 21.34 -0.40
CA ALA A 110 9.81 22.32 -1.20
C ALA A 110 8.87 23.30 -1.93
N GLU A 111 7.74 22.83 -2.46
CA GLU A 111 6.72 23.70 -3.07
C GLU A 111 6.15 24.70 -2.07
N VAL A 112 5.83 24.26 -0.84
CA VAL A 112 5.39 25.15 0.25
C VAL A 112 6.48 26.14 0.63
N ALA A 113 7.73 25.69 0.81
CA ALA A 113 8.83 26.58 1.14
C ALA A 113 9.04 27.66 0.08
N GLY A 114 8.91 27.30 -1.22
CA GLY A 114 9.00 28.23 -2.33
C GLY A 114 7.85 29.25 -2.37
N SER A 115 6.62 28.85 -1.99
CA SER A 115 5.46 29.76 -1.98
C SER A 115 5.47 30.77 -0.83
N LEU A 116 6.25 30.51 0.22
CA LEU A 116 6.45 31.43 1.36
C LEU A 116 7.51 32.50 1.11
N GLN A 117 8.34 32.37 0.06
CA GLN A 117 9.34 33.38 -0.24
C GLN A 117 8.67 34.63 -0.85
N PRO A 118 9.03 35.85 -0.40
CA PRO A 118 8.53 37.07 -1.03
C PRO A 118 8.88 37.06 -2.51
N SER A 119 7.93 37.41 -3.37
CA SER A 119 8.23 37.68 -4.77
C SER A 119 9.23 38.84 -4.82
N VAL A 120 10.47 38.53 -5.21
CA VAL A 120 11.50 39.55 -5.50
C VAL A 120 11.15 40.28 -6.77
#